data_AF-A0A7L4RD83-F1
#
_entry.id   AF-A0A7L4RD83-F1
#
_cell.length_a   1.000
_cell.length_b   1.000
_cell.length_c   1.000
_cell.angle_alpha   90.00
_cell.angle_beta   90.00
_cell.angle_gamma   90.00
#
_symmetry.space_group_name_H-M   'P 1'
#
loop_
_entity.id
_entity.type
_entity.pdbx_description
1 polymer ?
#
loop_
_entity_poly.entity_id
_entity_poly.type
_entity_poly.pdbx_seq_one_letter_code
_entity_poly.pdbx_strand_id
1 'polypeptide(L)'
;MNPKFVINYSEFRVIEELTKYFSRKDGFVILIPTSLQNKGFDVVIFNSKTDRGVKIQVKGGRSFSTNRGERNRGLGNYVIWHSNFLFHKGIVDFDTDWVVIHATVPVPSSLLHPKKKNVWNDIFFLVRKEKLLDFLHEDKEKTHYRIYFNLDEGGNVVTASSFDKTDKLQYLFENQVEQLRNEIEA
;
A
#
# COMPACT_ATOMS: atom_id res chain seq x y z
N MET A 1 27.65 13.53 -8.79
CA MET A 1 27.75 12.61 -7.63
C MET A 1 26.58 11.66 -7.72
N ASN A 2 26.80 10.37 -7.98
CA ASN A 2 25.71 9.40 -7.97
C ASN A 2 25.27 9.20 -6.51
N PRO A 3 23.96 9.30 -6.20
CA PRO A 3 23.49 9.05 -4.85
C PRO A 3 23.88 7.63 -4.41
N LYS A 4 24.57 7.52 -3.26
CA LYS A 4 24.99 6.23 -2.68
C LYS A 4 23.81 5.41 -2.15
N PHE A 5 22.64 6.05 -2.01
CA PHE A 5 21.39 5.45 -1.56
C PHE A 5 20.23 6.16 -2.28
N VAL A 6 19.37 5.39 -2.94
CA VAL A 6 18.16 5.88 -3.60
C VAL A 6 17.01 5.06 -3.05
N ILE A 7 15.98 5.74 -2.57
CA ILE A 7 14.73 5.13 -2.12
C ILE A 7 13.61 5.58 -3.04
N ASN A 8 12.73 4.65 -3.42
CA ASN A 8 11.56 5.03 -4.22
C ASN A 8 10.62 5.89 -3.38
N TYR A 9 9.94 6.87 -4.00
CA TYR A 9 9.01 7.75 -3.28
C TYR A 9 7.95 6.96 -2.49
N SER A 10 7.43 5.87 -3.08
CA SER A 10 6.42 5.04 -2.40
C SER A 10 6.97 4.35 -1.15
N GLU A 11 8.19 3.82 -1.21
CA GLU A 11 8.86 3.23 -0.04
C GLU A 11 9.08 4.28 1.04
N PHE A 12 9.58 5.46 0.65
CA PHE A 12 9.77 6.59 1.57
C PHE A 12 8.47 6.97 2.29
N ARG A 13 7.36 7.14 1.57
CA ARG A 13 6.06 7.49 2.17
C ARG A 13 5.53 6.39 3.08
N VAL A 14 5.69 5.13 2.69
CA VAL A 14 5.31 4.00 3.56
C VAL A 14 6.13 3.96 4.83
N ILE A 15 7.44 4.25 4.77
CA ILE A 15 8.29 4.34 5.96
C ILE A 15 7.83 5.49 6.87
N GLU A 16 7.55 6.66 6.31
CA GLU A 16 7.00 7.77 7.10
C GLU A 16 5.69 7.38 7.78
N GLU A 17 4.79 6.70 7.07
CA GLU A 17 3.54 6.21 7.66
C GLU A 17 3.80 5.21 8.78
N LEU A 18 4.65 4.21 8.54
CA LEU A 18 5.04 3.20 9.53
C LEU A 18 5.64 3.82 10.79
N THR A 19 6.49 4.85 10.67
CA THR A 19 7.12 5.48 11.84
C THR A 19 6.13 6.12 12.81
N LYS A 20 4.91 6.45 12.38
CA LYS A 20 3.85 6.95 13.26
C LYS A 20 3.34 5.89 14.23
N TYR A 21 3.38 4.62 13.81
CA TYR A 21 2.84 3.49 14.55
C TYR A 21 3.93 2.64 15.22
N PHE A 22 5.14 2.61 14.69
CA PHE A 22 6.23 1.75 15.15
C PHE A 22 7.38 2.59 15.72
N SER A 23 7.24 3.00 16.98
CA SER A 23 8.18 3.92 17.62
C SER A 23 9.41 3.19 18.18
N ARG A 24 10.58 3.85 18.12
CA ARG A 24 11.81 3.35 18.75
C ARG A 24 11.70 3.23 20.27
N LYS A 25 10.86 4.05 20.91
CA LYS A 25 10.63 3.99 22.37
C LYS A 25 9.96 2.67 22.77
N ASP A 26 9.15 2.12 21.87
CA ASP A 26 8.45 0.86 22.10
C ASP A 26 9.31 -0.35 21.75
N GLY A 27 10.52 -0.15 21.20
CA GLY A 27 11.46 -1.21 20.79
C GLY A 27 11.47 -1.47 19.29
N PHE A 28 10.65 -0.76 18.50
CA PHE A 28 10.59 -0.97 17.05
C PHE A 28 11.69 -0.23 16.30
N VAL A 29 12.20 -0.90 15.26
CA VAL A 29 13.17 -0.37 14.31
C VAL A 29 12.69 -0.71 12.91
N ILE A 30 12.67 0.29 12.03
CA ILE A 30 12.39 0.11 10.61
C ILE A 30 13.73 0.02 9.89
N LEU A 31 13.95 -1.12 9.23
CA LEU A 31 15.17 -1.44 8.50
C LEU A 31 14.89 -1.33 7.01
N ILE A 32 15.68 -0.50 6.33
CA ILE A 32 15.60 -0.32 4.89
C ILE A 32 16.87 -0.94 4.30
N PRO A 33 16.72 -1.96 3.46
CA PRO A 33 17.88 -2.64 2.94
C PRO A 33 18.54 -1.76 1.86
N THR A 34 19.86 -1.83 1.67
CA THR A 34 20.61 -0.85 0.85
C THR A 34 20.86 -1.24 -0.61
N SER A 35 20.77 -2.53 -0.97
CA SER A 35 21.03 -3.02 -2.34
C SER A 35 19.80 -3.03 -3.27
N LEU A 36 19.87 -2.52 -4.51
CA LEU A 36 18.72 -2.56 -5.43
C LEU A 36 18.54 -3.91 -6.15
N GLN A 37 19.54 -4.79 -6.16
CA GLN A 37 19.63 -5.86 -7.17
C GLN A 37 19.10 -7.24 -6.76
N ASN A 38 18.71 -7.48 -5.50
CA ASN A 38 18.27 -8.80 -5.04
C ASN A 38 17.36 -8.69 -3.83
N LYS A 39 16.15 -8.16 -3.97
CA LYS A 39 15.24 -8.12 -2.82
C LYS A 39 13.84 -8.57 -3.16
N GLY A 40 13.44 -9.61 -2.43
CA GLY A 40 12.05 -9.98 -2.29
C GLY A 40 11.33 -9.18 -1.21
N PHE A 41 11.87 -8.07 -0.69
CA PHE A 41 11.20 -7.17 0.27
C PHE A 41 11.80 -5.75 0.22
N ASP A 42 11.02 -4.73 0.58
CA ASP A 42 11.46 -3.33 0.57
C ASP A 42 11.74 -2.77 1.97
N VAL A 43 11.03 -3.27 2.99
CA VAL A 43 11.13 -2.78 4.37
C VAL A 43 11.03 -3.95 5.35
N VAL A 44 11.74 -3.88 6.47
CA VAL A 44 11.52 -4.77 7.63
C VAL A 44 11.14 -3.93 8.84
N ILE A 45 10.10 -4.34 9.55
CA ILE A 45 9.83 -3.85 10.90
C ILE A 45 10.33 -4.90 11.87
N PHE A 46 11.21 -4.50 12.77
CA PHE A 46 11.81 -5.38 13.78
C PHE A 46 11.56 -4.81 15.16
N ASN A 47 11.22 -5.64 16.14
CA ASN A 47 11.11 -5.25 17.54
C ASN A 47 12.25 -5.88 18.35
N SER A 48 13.13 -5.05 18.90
CA SER A 48 14.30 -5.49 19.65
C SER A 48 13.96 -6.13 20.99
N LYS A 49 12.73 -5.95 21.51
CA LYS A 49 12.29 -6.54 22.78
C LYS A 49 11.81 -7.98 22.60
N THR A 50 11.20 -8.30 21.47
CA THR A 50 10.69 -9.64 21.15
C THR A 50 11.60 -10.42 20.22
N ASP A 51 12.64 -9.78 19.66
CA ASP A 51 13.55 -10.35 18.65
C ASP A 51 12.81 -10.87 17.41
N ARG A 52 11.69 -10.23 17.07
CA ARG A 52 10.81 -10.59 15.96
C ARG A 52 10.72 -9.47 14.94
N GLY A 53 10.46 -9.84 13.70
CA GLY A 53 10.23 -8.88 12.65
C GLY A 53 9.46 -9.46 11.49
N VAL A 54 8.94 -8.55 10.66
CA VAL A 54 8.14 -8.86 9.48
C VAL A 54 8.69 -8.09 8.28
N LYS A 55 8.68 -8.77 7.13
CA LYS A 55 9.11 -8.24 5.84
C LYS A 55 7.91 -7.65 5.11
N ILE A 56 8.09 -6.47 4.54
CA ILE A 56 7.08 -5.72 3.81
C ILE A 56 7.56 -5.43 2.40
N GLN A 57 6.72 -5.72 1.41
CA GLN A 57 6.89 -5.26 0.04
C GLN A 57 6.03 -4.01 -0.17
N VAL A 58 6.58 -2.97 -0.78
CA VAL A 58 5.86 -1.78 -1.20
C VAL A 58 5.57 -1.85 -2.69
N LYS A 59 4.30 -1.72 -3.06
CA LYS A 59 3.87 -1.61 -4.45
C LYS A 59 3.23 -0.24 -4.64
N GLY A 60 4.01 0.67 -5.20
CA GLY A 60 3.54 2.00 -5.59
C GLY A 60 2.69 1.97 -6.85
N GLY A 61 1.64 2.78 -6.89
CA GLY A 61 0.78 2.97 -8.05
C GLY A 61 0.25 4.40 -8.13
N ARG A 62 0.04 4.88 -9.36
CA ARG A 62 -0.71 6.12 -9.56
C ARG A 62 -2.20 5.79 -9.56
N SER A 63 -2.98 6.63 -8.89
CA SER A 63 -4.42 6.58 -9.03
C SER A 63 -4.85 7.37 -10.26
N PHE A 64 -5.94 6.93 -10.88
CA PHE A 64 -6.59 7.61 -11.98
C PHE A 64 -8.05 7.83 -11.64
N SER A 65 -8.58 9.02 -11.93
CA SER A 65 -10.01 9.21 -11.95
C SER A 65 -10.59 8.37 -13.08
N THR A 66 -11.66 7.63 -12.80
CA THR A 66 -12.35 6.89 -13.84
C THR A 66 -13.42 7.79 -14.43
N ASN A 67 -13.38 8.06 -15.74
CA ASN A 67 -14.48 8.70 -16.48
C ASN A 67 -15.70 7.78 -16.64
N ARG A 68 -15.80 6.74 -15.81
CA ARG A 68 -16.91 5.79 -15.84
C ARG A 68 -18.08 6.51 -15.20
N GLY A 69 -18.94 7.11 -16.03
CA GLY A 69 -20.20 7.70 -15.60
C GLY A 69 -21.08 6.72 -14.81
N GLU A 70 -22.28 7.16 -14.41
CA GLU A 70 -23.22 6.50 -13.49
C GLU A 70 -23.47 4.98 -13.68
N ARG A 71 -23.11 4.39 -14.82
CA ARG A 71 -23.22 2.96 -15.12
C ARG A 71 -22.37 2.04 -14.23
N ASN A 72 -21.38 2.54 -13.48
CA ASN A 72 -20.54 1.74 -12.58
C ASN A 72 -20.57 2.23 -11.12
N ARG A 73 -21.75 2.61 -10.61
CA ARG A 73 -22.03 3.08 -9.22
C ARG A 73 -21.60 2.15 -8.06
N GLY A 74 -20.78 1.12 -8.28
CA GLY A 74 -20.31 0.18 -7.25
C GLY A 74 -18.81 -0.06 -7.18
N LEU A 75 -18.00 0.43 -8.14
CA LEU A 75 -16.54 0.19 -8.11
C LEU A 75 -15.79 1.33 -7.43
N GLY A 76 -16.12 2.58 -7.75
CA GLY A 76 -15.48 3.78 -7.18
C GLY A 76 -14.98 4.72 -8.26
N ASN A 77 -14.81 5.99 -7.91
CA ASN A 77 -14.46 7.08 -8.81
C ASN A 77 -12.96 7.14 -9.11
N TYR A 78 -12.13 6.50 -8.29
CA TYR A 78 -10.70 6.35 -8.49
C TYR A 78 -10.33 4.88 -8.66
N VAL A 79 -9.27 4.64 -9.42
CA VAL A 79 -8.66 3.31 -9.56
C VAL A 79 -7.15 3.42 -9.40
N ILE A 80 -6.55 2.55 -8.60
CA ILE A 80 -5.12 2.31 -8.65
C ILE A 80 -4.88 1.11 -9.54
N TRP A 81 -3.98 1.28 -10.50
CA TRP A 81 -3.59 0.20 -11.39
C TRP A 81 -2.15 -0.23 -11.09
N HIS A 82 -1.99 -1.49 -10.69
CA HIS A 82 -0.68 -2.11 -10.57
C HIS A 82 -0.50 -3.14 -11.69
N SER A 83 0.53 -2.94 -12.51
CA SER A 83 0.90 -3.83 -13.63
C SER A 83 2.07 -4.75 -13.35
N ASN A 84 2.70 -4.61 -12.19
CA ASN A 84 4.02 -5.19 -11.93
C ASN A 84 3.98 -6.20 -10.79
N PHE A 85 2.91 -6.98 -10.71
CA PHE A 85 3.04 -8.25 -10.04
C PHE A 85 3.42 -9.28 -11.10
N LEU A 86 4.68 -9.69 -11.11
CA LEU A 86 5.13 -10.79 -11.97
C LEU A 86 4.57 -12.09 -11.38
N PHE A 87 3.29 -12.36 -11.67
CA PHE A 87 2.65 -13.64 -11.41
C PHE A 87 2.94 -14.56 -12.58
N HIS A 88 3.97 -15.39 -12.45
CA HIS A 88 4.13 -16.52 -13.35
C HIS A 88 3.83 -17.80 -12.57
N LYS A 89 2.73 -18.49 -12.94
CA LYS A 89 2.37 -19.81 -12.39
C LYS A 89 2.27 -19.88 -10.86
N GLY A 90 1.67 -18.86 -10.23
CA GLY A 90 1.47 -18.82 -8.77
C GLY A 90 2.72 -18.45 -7.96
N ILE A 91 3.82 -18.11 -8.63
CA ILE A 91 5.02 -17.57 -7.98
C ILE A 91 4.93 -16.04 -8.04
N VAL A 92 5.16 -15.40 -6.90
CA VAL A 92 5.34 -13.95 -6.82
C VAL A 92 6.81 -13.66 -6.59
N ASP A 93 7.30 -12.60 -7.22
CA ASP A 93 8.70 -12.18 -7.20
C ASP A 93 9.19 -11.61 -5.84
N PHE A 94 8.37 -11.72 -4.78
CA PHE A 94 8.70 -11.25 -3.45
C PHE A 94 8.45 -12.28 -2.34
N ASP A 95 9.34 -12.24 -1.34
CA ASP A 95 9.37 -13.06 -0.14
C ASP A 95 9.10 -12.18 1.08
N THR A 96 7.83 -11.81 1.25
CA THR A 96 7.35 -10.93 2.32
C THR A 96 6.19 -11.53 3.09
N ASP A 97 5.94 -11.00 4.28
CA ASP A 97 4.77 -11.35 5.10
C ASP A 97 3.59 -10.43 4.75
N TRP A 98 3.90 -9.16 4.50
CA TRP A 98 2.93 -8.13 4.17
C TRP A 98 3.29 -7.38 2.88
N VAL A 99 2.27 -6.78 2.29
CA VAL A 99 2.39 -5.90 1.13
C VAL A 99 1.64 -4.60 1.43
N VAL A 100 2.33 -3.47 1.24
CA VAL A 100 1.71 -2.15 1.25
C VAL A 100 1.50 -1.68 -0.18
N ILE A 101 0.24 -1.51 -0.55
CA ILE A 101 -0.16 -0.87 -1.79
C ILE A 101 -0.29 0.62 -1.52
N HIS A 102 0.60 1.39 -2.13
CA HIS A 102 0.65 2.84 -1.98
C HIS A 102 0.06 3.53 -3.21
N ALA A 103 -0.80 4.51 -2.97
CA ALA A 103 -1.49 5.28 -3.99
C ALA A 103 -1.42 6.77 -3.72
N THR A 104 -0.97 7.54 -4.71
CA THR A 104 -1.09 9.00 -4.70
C THR A 104 -2.36 9.42 -5.41
N VAL A 105 -3.22 10.20 -4.74
CA VAL A 105 -4.45 10.78 -5.29
C VAL A 105 -4.39 12.31 -5.26
N PRO A 106 -4.95 13.00 -6.27
CA PRO A 106 -5.07 14.44 -6.19
C PRO A 106 -6.04 14.83 -5.08
N VAL A 107 -5.69 15.86 -4.30
CA VAL A 107 -6.60 16.47 -3.35
C VAL A 107 -7.70 17.18 -4.13
N PRO A 108 -9.00 16.92 -3.86
CA PRO A 108 -10.09 17.67 -4.46
C PRO A 108 -9.87 19.18 -4.36
N SER A 109 -10.17 19.92 -5.43
CA SER A 109 -9.95 21.38 -5.46
C SER A 109 -10.71 22.12 -4.36
N SER A 110 -11.85 21.58 -3.90
CA SER A 110 -12.62 22.07 -2.75
C SER A 110 -11.87 22.03 -1.42
N LEU A 111 -10.89 21.13 -1.28
CA LEU A 111 -10.06 20.95 -0.08
C LEU A 111 -8.70 21.66 -0.16
N LEU A 112 -8.36 22.20 -1.32
CA LEU A 112 -7.11 22.92 -1.51
C LEU A 112 -7.23 24.30 -0.85
N HIS A 113 -6.69 24.41 0.36
CA HIS A 113 -6.44 25.73 0.93
C HIS A 113 -5.51 26.52 -0.01
N PRO A 114 -5.75 27.82 -0.27
CA PRO A 114 -4.95 28.62 -1.21
C PRO A 114 -3.44 28.65 -0.89
N LYS A 115 -3.06 28.32 0.36
CA LYS A 115 -1.67 28.27 0.85
C LYS A 115 -1.13 26.84 1.01
N LYS A 116 -1.94 25.80 0.82
CA LYS A 116 -1.47 24.40 0.87
C LYS A 116 -0.68 24.12 -0.41
N LYS A 117 0.61 23.81 -0.25
CA LYS A 117 1.49 23.44 -1.38
C LYS A 117 1.28 21.99 -1.85
N ASN A 118 0.74 21.11 -0.99
CA ASN A 118 0.59 19.70 -1.32
C ASN A 118 -0.79 19.45 -1.93
N VAL A 119 -0.77 19.11 -3.22
CA VAL A 119 -1.96 18.81 -4.03
C VAL A 119 -2.23 17.31 -4.13
N TRP A 120 -1.46 16.50 -3.41
CA TRP A 120 -1.55 15.05 -3.41
C TRP A 120 -1.78 14.53 -1.98
N ASN A 121 -2.67 13.56 -1.83
CA ASN A 121 -2.80 12.72 -0.65
C ASN A 121 -2.24 11.32 -0.97
N ASP A 122 -1.64 10.68 0.03
CA ASP A 122 -1.21 9.30 -0.06
C ASP A 122 -2.24 8.40 0.64
N ILE A 123 -2.57 7.29 0.01
CA ILE A 123 -3.46 6.25 0.53
C ILE A 123 -2.66 4.96 0.58
N PHE A 124 -2.83 4.22 1.68
CA PHE A 124 -2.12 2.99 1.92
C PHE A 124 -3.11 1.86 2.19
N PHE A 125 -2.98 0.76 1.45
CA PHE A 125 -3.62 -0.50 1.79
C PHE A 125 -2.56 -1.47 2.28
N LEU A 126 -2.77 -2.08 3.43
CA LEU A 126 -1.89 -3.06 4.04
C LEU A 126 -2.56 -4.44 3.95
N VAL A 127 -1.92 -5.38 3.27
CA VAL A 127 -2.51 -6.70 2.98
C VAL A 127 -1.49 -7.78 3.31
N ARG A 128 -1.90 -8.84 4.00
CA ARG A 128 -1.09 -10.05 4.12
C ARG A 128 -0.80 -10.65 2.76
N LYS A 129 0.40 -11.18 2.56
CA LYS A 129 0.80 -11.80 1.28
C LYS A 129 -0.23 -12.83 0.83
N GLU A 130 -0.64 -13.74 1.70
CA GLU A 130 -1.57 -14.83 1.36
C GLU A 130 -2.91 -14.30 0.84
N LYS A 131 -3.45 -13.26 1.49
CA LYS A 131 -4.70 -12.62 1.05
C LYS A 131 -4.56 -11.88 -0.26
N LEU A 132 -3.41 -11.28 -0.50
CA LEU A 132 -3.13 -10.69 -1.79
C LEU A 132 -3.04 -11.76 -2.90
N LEU A 133 -2.44 -12.93 -2.61
CA LEU A 133 -2.42 -14.06 -3.55
C LEU A 133 -3.84 -14.54 -3.89
N ASP A 134 -4.72 -14.66 -2.89
CA ASP A 134 -6.13 -15.03 -3.10
C ASP A 134 -6.79 -14.09 -4.13
N PHE A 135 -6.61 -12.77 -3.97
CA PHE A 135 -7.19 -11.77 -4.89
C PHE A 135 -6.63 -11.85 -6.32
N LEU A 136 -5.38 -12.29 -6.45
CA LEU A 136 -4.70 -12.38 -7.74
C LEU A 136 -4.99 -13.70 -8.45
N HIS A 137 -5.28 -14.76 -7.70
CA HIS A 137 -5.71 -16.04 -8.26
C HIS A 137 -7.14 -16.03 -8.82
N GLU A 138 -8.01 -15.16 -8.30
CA GLU A 138 -9.37 -14.98 -8.81
C GLU A 138 -9.39 -14.39 -10.23
N ASP A 139 -8.36 -13.64 -10.63
CA ASP A 139 -8.26 -13.00 -11.96
C ASP A 139 -7.23 -13.72 -12.85
N LYS A 140 -7.47 -15.03 -13.11
CA LYS A 140 -6.55 -16.00 -13.78
C LYS A 140 -5.93 -15.55 -15.12
N GLU A 141 -6.46 -14.51 -15.76
CA GLU A 141 -5.96 -13.99 -17.04
C GLU A 141 -5.29 -12.60 -16.94
N LYS A 142 -5.27 -11.97 -15.76
CA LYS A 142 -4.72 -10.62 -15.61
C LYS A 142 -3.51 -10.60 -14.70
N THR A 143 -2.38 -10.16 -15.25
CA THR A 143 -1.15 -9.80 -14.52
C THR A 143 -1.29 -8.49 -13.72
N HIS A 144 -2.52 -8.04 -13.46
CA HIS A 144 -2.81 -6.70 -12.97
C HIS A 144 -3.82 -6.77 -11.82
N TYR A 145 -3.47 -6.14 -10.71
CA TYR A 145 -4.40 -5.90 -9.60
C TYR A 145 -4.90 -4.46 -9.65
N ARG A 146 -6.19 -4.28 -9.39
CA ARG A 146 -6.84 -2.97 -9.34
C ARG A 146 -7.66 -2.86 -8.06
N ILE A 147 -7.41 -1.76 -7.34
CA ILE A 147 -8.29 -1.32 -6.26
C ILE A 147 -9.02 -0.09 -6.77
N TYR A 148 -10.34 -0.16 -6.75
CA TYR A 148 -11.22 0.97 -6.98
C TYR A 148 -11.64 1.55 -5.64
N PHE A 149 -11.76 2.86 -5.52
CA PHE A 149 -12.18 3.48 -4.27
C PHE A 149 -12.82 4.85 -4.49
N ASN A 150 -13.53 5.32 -3.46
CA ASN A 150 -14.12 6.65 -3.39
C ASN A 150 -13.51 7.42 -2.23
N LEU A 151 -13.42 8.74 -2.39
CA LEU A 151 -13.00 9.66 -1.35
C LEU A 151 -14.18 10.50 -0.88
N ASP A 152 -14.24 10.81 0.41
CA ASP A 152 -15.14 11.84 0.94
C ASP A 152 -14.64 13.25 0.63
N GLU A 153 -15.41 14.25 1.08
CA GLU A 153 -15.04 15.66 1.00
C GLU A 153 -13.78 16.01 1.79
N GLY A 154 -13.30 15.15 2.69
CA GLY A 154 -12.04 15.31 3.45
C GLY A 154 -10.84 14.60 2.80
N GLY A 155 -11.07 13.84 1.72
CA GLY A 155 -10.04 13.05 1.04
C GLY A 155 -9.78 11.69 1.68
N ASN A 156 -10.65 11.22 2.58
CA ASN A 156 -10.58 9.89 3.22
C ASN A 156 -11.27 8.84 2.35
N VAL A 157 -10.79 7.60 2.40
CA VAL A 157 -11.41 6.50 1.66
C VAL A 157 -12.70 6.05 2.35
N VAL A 158 -13.83 6.14 1.65
CA VAL A 158 -15.16 5.73 2.17
C VAL A 158 -15.67 4.41 1.61
N THR A 159 -15.12 3.99 0.47
CA THR A 159 -15.37 2.66 -0.11
C THR A 159 -14.12 2.23 -0.83
N ALA A 160 -13.76 0.95 -0.76
CA ALA A 160 -12.72 0.36 -1.59
C ALA A 160 -13.21 -1.00 -2.08
N SER A 161 -13.01 -1.31 -3.35
CA SER A 161 -13.44 -2.58 -3.95
C SER A 161 -12.47 -3.08 -5.01
N SER A 162 -12.50 -4.38 -5.28
CA SER A 162 -11.88 -4.98 -6.47
C SER A 162 -12.91 -5.19 -7.59
N PHE A 163 -12.48 -5.75 -8.73
CA PHE A 163 -13.35 -5.93 -9.90
C PHE A 163 -14.58 -6.84 -9.63
N ASP A 164 -14.44 -7.76 -8.70
CA ASP A 164 -15.49 -8.64 -8.15
C ASP A 164 -16.48 -7.92 -7.22
N LYS A 165 -16.27 -6.62 -6.95
CA LYS A 165 -17.04 -5.78 -6.02
C LYS A 165 -16.93 -6.19 -4.55
N THR A 166 -15.95 -7.01 -4.19
CA THR A 166 -15.68 -7.32 -2.78
C THR A 166 -15.13 -6.09 -2.07
N ASP A 167 -15.66 -5.78 -0.89
CA ASP A 167 -15.19 -4.66 -0.07
C ASP A 167 -13.74 -4.89 0.42
N LYS A 168 -12.92 -3.87 0.26
CA LYS A 168 -11.50 -3.83 0.61
C LYS A 168 -11.17 -2.75 1.64
N LEU A 169 -12.16 -2.06 2.22
CA LEU A 169 -11.95 -1.06 3.27
C LEU A 169 -11.21 -1.63 4.48
N GLN A 170 -11.46 -2.88 4.82
CA GLN A 170 -10.75 -3.57 5.90
C GLN A 170 -9.23 -3.58 5.68
N TYR A 171 -8.74 -3.47 4.45
CA TYR A 171 -7.32 -3.45 4.11
C TYR A 171 -6.71 -2.05 4.11
N LEU A 172 -7.45 -1.00 4.46
CA LEU A 172 -6.84 0.31 4.72
C LEU A 172 -5.81 0.16 5.84
N PHE A 173 -4.70 0.89 5.71
CA PHE A 173 -3.57 0.75 6.61
C PHE A 173 -3.95 0.95 8.08
N GLU A 174 -4.76 1.96 8.39
CA GLU A 174 -5.24 2.21 9.76
C GLU A 174 -6.03 1.03 10.37
N ASN A 175 -6.67 0.21 9.52
CA ASN A 175 -7.49 -0.92 9.95
C ASN A 175 -6.67 -2.20 10.17
N GLN A 176 -5.45 -2.26 9.64
CA GLN A 176 -4.59 -3.46 9.65
C GLN A 176 -3.34 -3.31 10.50
N VAL A 177 -2.92 -2.08 10.80
CA VAL A 177 -1.65 -1.80 11.49
C VAL A 177 -1.56 -2.46 12.86
N GLU A 178 -2.68 -2.62 13.57
CA GLU A 178 -2.70 -3.28 14.87
C GLU A 178 -2.48 -4.79 14.74
N GLN A 179 -3.03 -5.42 13.70
CA GLN A 179 -2.76 -6.83 13.42
C GLN A 179 -1.28 -7.06 13.08
N LEU A 180 -0.70 -6.17 12.28
CA LEU A 180 0.73 -6.16 11.96
C LEU A 180 1.59 -6.02 13.23
N ARG A 181 1.23 -5.10 14.13
CA ARG A 181 1.92 -4.91 15.42
C ARG A 181 1.85 -6.17 16.28
N ASN A 182 0.66 -6.72 16.46
CA ASN A 182 0.45 -7.93 17.27
C ASN A 182 1.26 -9.12 16.77
N GLU A 183 1.47 -9.26 15.46
CA GLU A 183 2.30 -10.33 14.91
C GLU A 183 3.79 -10.19 15.25
N ILE A 184 4.30 -8.96 15.36
CA ILE A 184 5.68 -8.69 15.75
C ILE A 184 5.85 -8.86 17.28
N GLU A 185 4.80 -8.59 18.05
CA GLU A 185 4.83 -8.61 19.51
C GLU A 185 4.41 -9.96 20.14
N ALA A 186 3.67 -10.81 19.41
CA ALA A 186 3.36 -12.18 19.80
C ALA A 186 4.63 -13.04 19.88
#